data_AF-A0A368F6U4-F1
#
_entry.id   AF-A0A368F6U4-F1
#
_cell.length_a   1.000
_cell.length_b   1.000
_cell.length_c   1.000
_cell.angle_alpha   90.00
_cell.angle_beta   90.00
_cell.angle_gamma   90.00
#
_symmetry.space_group_name_H-M   'P 1'
#
loop_
_entity.id
_entity.type
_entity.pdbx_description
1 polymer ?
#
loop_
_entity_poly.entity_id
_entity_poly.type
_entity_poly.pdbx_seq_one_letter_code
_entity_poly.pdbx_strand_id
1 'polypeptide(L)' 'MTLTFEDAAAKVKTLKASPSNDQMLELYALYKQSTVGDCTTDKPGMLDVKAKAKWSAWEGKKGKEINFLL' A
#
# COMPACT_ATOMS: atom_id res chain seq x y z
N MET A 1 6.68 22.23 7.51
CA MET A 1 5.66 21.74 6.56
C MET A 1 5.64 20.22 6.69
N THR A 2 4.62 19.69 7.35
CA THR A 2 4.41 18.24 7.52
C THR A 2 3.76 17.68 6.26
N LEU A 3 4.39 16.71 5.61
CA LEU A 3 3.84 16.04 4.42
C LEU A 3 2.82 15.00 4.91
N THR A 4 1.56 15.16 4.54
CA THR A 4 0.51 14.19 4.89
C THR A 4 0.51 12.99 3.95
N PHE A 5 -0.20 11.94 4.35
CA PHE A 5 -0.39 10.78 3.48
C PHE A 5 -1.11 11.15 2.18
N GLU A 6 -2.08 12.06 2.27
CA GLU A 6 -2.84 12.60 1.15
C GLU A 6 -1.93 13.37 0.19
N ASP A 7 -0.98 14.16 0.72
CA ASP A 7 0.02 14.87 -0.10
C ASP A 7 0.94 13.89 -0.83
N ALA A 8 1.40 12.84 -0.15
CA ALA A 8 2.22 11.79 -0.76
C ALA A 8 1.44 11.02 -1.84
N ALA A 9 0.17 10.69 -1.59
CA ALA A 9 -0.70 10.01 -2.55
C ALA A 9 -1.00 10.90 -3.78
N ALA A 10 -1.19 12.20 -3.58
CA ALA A 10 -1.35 13.17 -4.66
C ALA A 10 -0.08 13.25 -5.53
N LYS A 11 1.10 13.25 -4.89
CA LYS A 11 2.39 13.33 -5.59
C LYS A 11 2.65 12.13 -6.51
N VAL A 12 2.23 10.92 -6.12
CA VAL A 12 2.36 9.72 -6.97
C VAL A 12 1.64 9.89 -8.31
N LYS A 13 0.50 10.60 -8.34
CA LYS A 13 -0.26 10.87 -9.58
C LYS A 13 0.45 11.84 -10.54
N THR A 14 1.45 12.57 -10.05
CA THR A 14 2.18 13.62 -10.79
C THR A 14 3.56 13.17 -11.27
N LEU A 15 3.95 11.91 -11.01
CA LEU A 15 5.25 11.40 -11.40
C LEU A 15 5.37 11.31 -12.93
N LYS A 16 6.50 11.79 -13.47
CA LYS A 16 6.79 11.75 -14.91
C LYS A 16 6.91 10.33 -15.47
N ALA A 17 7.23 9.37 -14.61
CA ALA A 17 7.29 7.95 -14.93
C ALA A 17 6.44 7.17 -13.93
N SER A 18 5.72 6.17 -14.42
CA SER A 18 4.98 5.25 -13.57
C SER A 18 5.95 4.50 -12.63
N PRO A 19 5.61 4.35 -11.34
CA PRO A 19 6.38 3.50 -10.44
C PRO A 19 6.45 2.07 -10.98
N SER A 20 7.50 1.33 -10.60
CA SER A 20 7.56 -0.11 -10.89
C SER A 20 6.41 -0.85 -10.20
N ASN A 21 6.11 -2.06 -10.65
CA ASN A 21 5.07 -2.88 -10.02
C ASN A 21 5.32 -3.09 -8.52
N ASP A 22 6.58 -3.30 -8.12
CA ASP A 22 6.94 -3.46 -6.71
C ASP A 22 6.71 -2.18 -5.91
N GLN A 23 7.06 -1.03 -6.48
CA GLN A 23 6.77 0.27 -5.86
C GLN A 23 5.26 0.50 -5.73
N MET A 24 4.46 0.12 -6.73
CA MET A 24 3.00 0.20 -6.65
C MET A 24 2.41 -0.73 -5.58
N LEU A 25 2.97 -1.94 -5.43
CA LEU A 25 2.54 -2.88 -4.39
C LEU A 25 2.90 -2.38 -2.99
N GLU A 26 4.08 -1.80 -2.81
CA GLU A 26 4.49 -1.18 -1.53
C GLU A 26 3.58 -0.01 -1.18
N LEU A 27 3.30 0.89 -2.13
CA LEU A 27 2.37 2.01 -1.94
C LEU A 27 0.97 1.52 -1.58
N TYR A 28 0.47 0.49 -2.25
CA TYR A 28 -0.81 -0.14 -1.94
C TYR A 28 -0.84 -0.70 -0.52
N ALA A 29 0.20 -1.44 -0.13
CA ALA A 29 0.29 -2.06 1.19
C ALA A 29 0.32 -1.02 2.32
N LEU A 30 1.13 0.03 2.16
CA LEU A 30 1.20 1.14 3.11
C LEU A 30 -0.13 1.89 3.19
N TYR A 31 -0.76 2.17 2.05
CA TYR A 31 -2.10 2.79 2.00
C TYR A 31 -3.11 1.98 2.77
N LYS A 32 -3.16 0.66 2.54
CA LYS A 32 -4.13 -0.22 3.20
C LYS A 32 -3.86 -0.32 4.69
N GLN A 33 -2.60 -0.51 5.09
CA GLN A 33 -2.23 -0.58 6.49
C GLN A 33 -2.55 0.72 7.24
N SER A 34 -2.36 1.89 6.61
CA SER A 34 -2.62 3.15 7.29
C SER A 34 -4.09 3.57 7.34
N THR A 35 -4.89 3.18 6.35
CA THR A 35 -6.31 3.57 6.26
C THR A 35 -7.26 2.53 6.84
N VAL A 36 -6.88 1.26 6.82
CA VAL A 36 -7.71 0.13 7.27
C VAL A 36 -7.09 -0.58 8.48
N GLY A 37 -5.76 -0.50 8.65
CA GLY A 37 -5.04 -1.31 9.62
C GLY A 37 -4.67 -2.68 9.05
N ASP A 38 -4.49 -3.64 9.96
CA ASP A 38 -4.10 -5.00 9.65
C ASP A 38 -5.02 -5.68 8.65
N CYS A 39 -4.43 -6.46 7.75
CA CYS A 39 -5.19 -7.29 6.82
C CYS A 39 -5.92 -8.41 7.57
N THR A 40 -7.24 -8.46 7.36
CA THR A 40 -8.18 -9.43 7.95
C THR A 40 -9.03 -10.13 6.90
N THR A 41 -8.82 -9.84 5.62
CA THR A 41 -9.56 -10.45 4.51
C THR A 41 -8.96 -11.78 4.11
N ASP A 42 -9.78 -12.69 3.59
CA ASP A 42 -9.31 -13.98 3.07
C ASP A 42 -8.31 -13.83 1.92
N LYS A 43 -7.37 -14.78 1.84
CA LYS A 43 -6.39 -14.84 0.77
C LYS A 43 -7.07 -15.13 -0.58
N PRO A 44 -6.85 -14.30 -1.62
CA PRO A 44 -7.39 -14.56 -2.95
C PRO A 44 -6.94 -15.88 -3.55
N GLY A 45 -7.76 -16.45 -4.42
CA GLY A 45 -7.46 -17.68 -5.14
C GLY A 45 -6.22 -17.57 -6.04
N MET A 46 -5.54 -18.69 -6.28
CA MET A 46 -4.24 -18.75 -6.96
C MET A 46 -4.25 -18.24 -8.41
N LEU A 47 -5.42 -18.23 -9.06
CA LEU A 47 -5.60 -17.78 -10.44
C LEU A 47 -5.66 -16.25 -10.57
N ASP A 48 -6.00 -15.53 -9.49
CA ASP A 48 -5.96 -14.06 -9.47
C ASP A 48 -4.62 -13.57 -8.94
N VAL A 49 -3.60 -13.63 -9.79
CA VAL A 49 -2.22 -13.25 -9.46
C VAL A 49 -2.14 -11.80 -8.98
N LYS A 50 -2.95 -10.90 -9.55
CA LYS A 50 -2.94 -9.47 -9.20
C LYS A 50 -3.55 -9.22 -7.83
N ALA A 51 -4.72 -9.80 -7.55
CA ALA A 51 -5.34 -9.69 -6.22
C ALA A 51 -4.46 -10.35 -5.16
N LYS A 52 -3.91 -11.54 -5.46
CA LYS A 52 -2.99 -12.24 -4.55
C LYS A 52 -1.73 -11.42 -4.26
N ALA A 53 -1.13 -10.75 -5.25
CA ALA A 53 0.04 -9.90 -5.04
C ALA A 53 -0.27 -8.71 -4.12
N LYS A 54 -1.38 -8.01 -4.38
CA LYS A 54 -1.86 -6.92 -3.52
C LYS A 54 -2.15 -7.37 -2.09
N TRP A 55 -2.88 -8.47 -1.95
CA TRP A 55 -3.19 -9.07 -0.65
C TRP A 55 -1.90 -9.44 0.10
N SER A 56 -0.95 -10.10 -0.58
CA SER A 56 0.31 -10.53 0.04
C SER A 56 1.15 -9.33 0.49
N ALA A 57 1.16 -8.25 -0.31
CA ALA A 57 1.85 -7.02 0.05
C ALA A 57 1.22 -6.37 1.30
N TRP A 58 -0.11 -6.30 1.40
CA TRP A 58 -0.80 -5.74 2.56
C TRP A 58 -0.65 -6.62 3.81
N GLU A 59 -0.88 -7.94 3.71
CA GLU A 59 -0.67 -8.89 4.80
C GLU A 59 0.78 -8.81 5.33
N GLY A 60 1.76 -8.61 4.45
CA GLY A 60 3.16 -8.43 4.83
C GLY A 60 3.46 -7.16 5.67
N LYS A 61 2.49 -6.25 5.85
CA LYS A 61 2.61 -5.07 6.73
C LYS A 61 1.84 -5.21 8.04
N LYS A 62 1.25 -6.38 8.31
CA LYS A 62 0.49 -6.64 9.54
C LYS A 62 1.32 -6.37 10.80
N GLY A 63 0.70 -5.75 11.79
CA GLY A 63 1.35 -5.32 13.03
C GLY A 63 2.28 -4.12 12.87
N LYS A 64 2.42 -3.56 11.65
CA LYS A 64 3.21 -2.35 11.44
C LYS A 64 2.37 -1.14 11.85
N GLU A 65 2.80 -0.45 12.89
CA GLU A 65 2.35 0.91 13.14
C GLU A 65 2.91 1.82 12.06
N ILE A 66 2.02 2.35 11.22
CA ILE A 66 2.40 3.39 10.26
C ILE A 66 2.19 4.74 10.95
N ASN A 67 3.19 5.13 11.74
CA ASN A 67 3.30 6.51 12.20
C ASN A 67 3.67 7.37 10.99
N PHE A 68 2.70 8.10 10.46
CA PHE A 68 2.95 9.23 9.57
C PHE A 68 3.34 10.51 10.33
N LEU A 69 3.71 10.36 11.61
CA LEU A 69 4.23 11.43 12.43
C LEU A 69 5.74 11.60 12.18
N LEU A 70 6.08 12.67 11.47
CA LEU A 70 7.12 13.61 11.92
C LEU A 70 6.42 14.81 12.56
#